data_AF-A0A529HSF3-F1
#
_entry.id   AF-A0A529HSF3-F1
#
_cell.length_a   1.000
_cell.length_b   1.000
_cell.length_c   1.000
_cell.angle_alpha   90.00
_cell.angle_beta   90.00
_cell.angle_gamma   90.00
#
_symmetry.space_group_name_H-M   'P 1'
#
loop_
_entity.id
_entity.type
_entity.pdbx_description
1 polymer ?
#
loop_
_entity_poly.entity_id
_entity_poly.type
_entity_poly.pdbx_seq_one_letter_code
_entity_poly.pdbx_strand_id
1 'polypeptide(L)'
;GQSQVSRAGGAVDTVITNALVVDALAGIVKADIGLKDGRIAAIGKAGNPDTQDGVTIIIGPGTEIIAGEGKILTAGGFDAHIHFICPQQIEEALMSGITTMLGGGTGPAHGTLATTCTPGPWHMARMIQSFDAFPMNIGLSGKGNASKPAALEEMVLAGAC
;
A
#
# COMPACT_ATOMS: atom_id res chain seq x y z
N GLY A 1 -16.31 -10.38 -20.96
CA GLY A 1 -16.45 -11.74 -21.51
C GLY A 1 -15.37 -12.58 -20.89
N GLN A 2 -15.74 -13.66 -20.18
CA GLN A 2 -14.79 -14.55 -19.51
C GLN A 2 -14.20 -15.55 -20.52
N SER A 3 -12.89 -15.73 -20.50
CA SER A 3 -12.16 -16.77 -21.25
C SER A 3 -12.13 -18.10 -20.48
N GLN A 4 -11.75 -19.19 -21.14
CA GLN A 4 -11.46 -20.47 -20.50
C GLN A 4 -10.01 -20.56 -19.97
N VAL A 5 -9.18 -19.54 -20.23
CA VAL A 5 -7.78 -19.49 -19.79
C VAL A 5 -7.70 -19.53 -18.26
N SER A 6 -6.88 -20.43 -17.73
CA SER A 6 -6.63 -20.56 -16.28
C SER A 6 -5.71 -19.46 -15.76
N ARG A 7 -5.66 -19.28 -14.43
CA ARG A 7 -4.71 -18.38 -13.76
C ARG A 7 -3.26 -18.65 -14.17
N ALA A 8 -2.87 -19.93 -14.19
CA ALA A 8 -1.55 -20.38 -14.63
C ALA A 8 -1.32 -20.12 -16.13
N GLY A 9 -2.38 -20.16 -16.93
CA GLY A 9 -2.37 -19.81 -18.35
C GLY A 9 -2.36 -18.31 -18.65
N GLY A 10 -2.35 -17.45 -17.63
CA GLY A 10 -2.19 -16.00 -17.81
C GLY A 10 -3.35 -15.14 -17.33
N ALA A 11 -4.49 -15.74 -16.96
CA ALA A 11 -5.57 -14.96 -16.34
C ALA A 11 -5.10 -14.28 -15.05
N VAL A 12 -5.65 -13.09 -14.78
CA VAL A 12 -5.35 -12.29 -13.58
C VAL A 12 -6.21 -12.72 -12.39
N ASP A 13 -5.81 -12.34 -11.18
CA ASP A 13 -6.50 -12.70 -9.94
C ASP A 13 -7.73 -11.82 -9.73
N THR A 14 -7.63 -10.55 -10.08
CA THR A 14 -8.73 -9.58 -9.96
C THR A 14 -8.66 -8.57 -11.11
N VAL A 15 -9.82 -8.10 -11.57
CA VAL A 15 -9.92 -6.95 -12.47
C VAL A 15 -10.82 -5.87 -11.86
N ILE A 16 -10.34 -4.63 -11.87
CA ILE A 16 -11.18 -3.45 -11.66
C ILE A 16 -11.63 -2.95 -13.03
N THR A 17 -12.93 -3.06 -13.33
CA THR A 17 -13.46 -2.76 -14.67
C THR A 17 -13.77 -1.29 -14.84
N ASN A 18 -13.47 -0.74 -16.03
CA ASN A 18 -13.90 0.58 -16.48
C ASN A 18 -13.60 1.72 -15.48
N ALA A 19 -12.47 1.68 -14.79
CA ALA A 19 -12.10 2.68 -13.80
C ALA A 19 -11.68 4.00 -14.48
N LEU A 20 -12.11 5.14 -13.92
CA LEU A 20 -11.49 6.43 -14.21
C LEU A 20 -10.28 6.59 -13.28
N VAL A 21 -9.08 6.36 -13.80
CA VAL A 21 -7.83 6.48 -13.05
C VAL A 21 -7.40 7.93 -13.03
N VAL A 22 -7.09 8.43 -11.83
CA VAL A 22 -6.46 9.73 -11.61
C VAL A 22 -5.15 9.49 -10.91
N ASP A 23 -4.05 9.72 -11.63
CA ASP A 23 -2.69 9.51 -11.14
C ASP A 23 -1.77 10.65 -11.56
N ALA A 24 -0.79 10.98 -10.72
CA ALA A 24 0.11 12.10 -10.97
C ALA A 24 1.06 11.88 -12.15
N LEU A 25 1.44 10.63 -12.43
CA LEU A 25 2.36 10.28 -13.52
C LEU A 25 1.60 9.86 -14.79
N ALA A 26 0.57 9.04 -14.65
CA ALA A 26 -0.23 8.56 -15.78
C ALA A 26 -1.29 9.58 -16.25
N GLY A 27 -1.60 10.60 -15.45
CA GLY A 27 -2.64 11.57 -15.73
C GLY A 27 -4.04 11.01 -15.48
N ILE A 28 -5.01 11.43 -16.30
CA ILE A 28 -6.41 11.01 -16.20
C ILE A 28 -6.72 10.06 -17.35
N VAL A 29 -6.94 8.77 -17.05
CA VAL A 29 -7.17 7.73 -18.07
C VAL A 29 -8.36 6.84 -17.71
N LYS A 30 -9.00 6.27 -18.73
CA LYS A 30 -10.08 5.29 -18.58
C LYS A 30 -9.55 3.92 -18.99
N ALA A 31 -9.54 2.96 -18.07
CA ALA A 31 -8.98 1.63 -18.32
C ALA A 31 -9.53 0.58 -17.35
N ASP A 32 -9.31 -0.69 -17.69
CA ASP A 32 -9.39 -1.80 -16.75
C ASP A 32 -8.03 -2.01 -16.07
N ILE A 33 -8.04 -2.42 -14.80
CA ILE A 33 -6.84 -2.67 -13.99
C ILE A 33 -6.77 -4.14 -13.62
N GLY A 34 -5.77 -4.85 -14.10
CA GLY A 34 -5.53 -6.25 -13.76
C GLY A 34 -4.59 -6.39 -12.57
N LEU A 35 -4.98 -7.15 -11.56
CA LEU A 35 -4.18 -7.47 -10.39
C LEU A 35 -3.76 -8.94 -10.41
N LYS A 36 -2.47 -9.20 -10.15
CA LYS A 36 -1.92 -10.56 -10.05
C LYS A 36 -0.82 -10.62 -9.00
N ASP A 37 -0.87 -11.64 -8.15
CA ASP A 37 0.09 -11.85 -7.05
C ASP A 37 0.25 -10.60 -6.16
N GLY A 38 -0.85 -9.90 -5.89
CA GLY A 38 -0.87 -8.69 -5.07
C GLY A 38 -0.28 -7.43 -5.74
N ARG A 39 -0.03 -7.46 -7.06
CA ARG A 39 0.55 -6.34 -7.82
C ARG A 39 -0.35 -5.91 -8.98
N ILE A 40 -0.22 -4.66 -9.39
CA ILE A 40 -0.79 -4.18 -10.67
C ILE A 40 -0.02 -4.86 -11.80
N ALA A 41 -0.68 -5.78 -12.49
CA ALA A 41 -0.09 -6.56 -13.57
C ALA A 41 -0.17 -5.82 -14.92
N ALA A 42 -1.28 -5.11 -15.15
CA ALA A 42 -1.50 -4.36 -16.38
C ALA A 42 -2.63 -3.32 -16.21
N ILE A 43 -2.55 -2.28 -17.04
CA ILE A 43 -3.58 -1.24 -17.21
C ILE A 43 -3.93 -1.25 -18.70
N GLY A 44 -5.20 -1.46 -19.05
CA GLY A 44 -5.59 -1.56 -20.46
C GLY A 44 -7.01 -2.08 -20.65
N LYS A 45 -7.18 -3.03 -21.58
CA LYS A 45 -8.48 -3.62 -21.92
C LYS A 45 -8.58 -5.05 -21.41
N ALA A 46 -9.48 -5.29 -20.48
CA ALA A 46 -9.77 -6.60 -19.96
C ALA A 46 -10.85 -7.32 -20.76
N GLY A 47 -10.79 -8.66 -20.82
CA GLY A 47 -11.81 -9.44 -21.49
C GLY A 47 -11.39 -10.85 -21.85
N ASN A 48 -12.08 -11.39 -22.86
CA ASN A 48 -11.80 -12.70 -23.43
C ASN A 48 -11.17 -12.51 -24.82
N PRO A 49 -9.87 -12.86 -25.00
CA PRO A 49 -9.20 -12.73 -26.29
C PRO A 49 -9.81 -13.64 -27.37
N ASP A 50 -10.53 -14.71 -27.00
CA ASP A 50 -11.17 -15.64 -27.96
C ASP A 50 -12.33 -15.00 -28.72
N THR A 51 -12.90 -13.91 -28.18
CA THR A 51 -14.12 -13.28 -28.71
C THR A 51 -14.04 -11.76 -28.84
N GLN A 52 -12.92 -11.15 -28.42
CA GLN A 52 -12.76 -9.71 -28.38
C GLN A 52 -11.34 -9.33 -28.82
N ASP A 53 -11.25 -8.40 -29.76
CA ASP A 53 -9.96 -7.88 -30.22
C ASP A 53 -9.28 -6.99 -29.17
N GLY A 54 -7.94 -6.97 -29.18
CA GLY A 54 -7.14 -6.04 -28.39
C GLY A 54 -7.21 -6.23 -26.86
N VAL A 55 -7.57 -7.42 -26.39
CA VAL A 55 -7.54 -7.75 -24.95
C VAL A 55 -6.09 -7.83 -24.48
N THR A 56 -5.73 -7.00 -23.50
CA THR A 56 -4.40 -6.99 -22.86
C THR A 56 -4.42 -7.59 -21.45
N ILE A 57 -5.62 -7.76 -20.86
CA ILE A 57 -5.82 -8.34 -19.53
C ILE A 57 -6.83 -9.48 -19.66
N ILE A 58 -6.39 -10.72 -19.48
CA ILE A 58 -7.25 -11.90 -19.66
C ILE A 58 -8.08 -12.12 -18.39
N ILE A 59 -9.42 -12.13 -18.55
CA ILE A 59 -10.36 -12.55 -17.51
C ILE A 59 -10.60 -14.05 -17.68
N GLY A 60 -10.22 -14.85 -16.69
CA GLY A 60 -10.43 -16.29 -16.65
C GLY A 60 -11.43 -16.72 -15.57
N PRO A 61 -11.67 -18.03 -15.41
CA PRO A 61 -12.63 -18.54 -14.42
C PRO A 61 -12.25 -18.27 -12.95
N GLY A 62 -10.97 -17.93 -12.67
CA GLY A 62 -10.47 -17.61 -11.34
C GLY A 62 -10.29 -16.11 -11.07
N THR A 63 -10.76 -15.24 -11.97
CA THR A 63 -10.62 -13.80 -11.86
C THR A 63 -11.81 -13.19 -11.10
N GLU A 64 -11.54 -12.51 -9.99
CA GLU A 64 -12.55 -11.70 -9.29
C GLU A 64 -12.77 -10.35 -9.98
N ILE A 65 -13.95 -9.75 -9.83
CA ILE A 65 -14.34 -8.50 -10.48
C ILE A 65 -14.72 -7.43 -9.45
N ILE A 66 -14.12 -6.25 -9.59
CA ILE A 66 -14.51 -5.03 -8.89
C ILE A 66 -15.06 -4.04 -9.91
N ALA A 67 -16.31 -3.61 -9.74
CA ALA A 67 -16.96 -2.65 -10.62
C ALA A 67 -16.43 -1.22 -10.41
N GLY A 68 -15.63 -0.72 -11.34
CA GLY A 68 -15.08 0.65 -11.34
C GLY A 68 -15.90 1.65 -12.15
N GLU A 69 -17.00 1.24 -12.77
CA GLU A 69 -17.87 2.10 -13.56
C GLU A 69 -18.43 3.24 -12.69
N GLY A 70 -18.28 4.49 -13.16
CA GLY A 70 -18.74 5.68 -12.43
C GLY A 70 -17.95 5.97 -11.14
N LYS A 71 -16.84 5.26 -10.89
CA LYS A 71 -15.93 5.50 -9.76
C LYS A 71 -14.60 6.08 -10.25
N ILE A 72 -13.89 6.73 -9.33
CA ILE A 72 -12.51 7.17 -9.52
C ILE A 72 -11.59 6.19 -8.79
N LEU A 73 -10.51 5.80 -9.45
CA LEU A 73 -9.43 5.01 -8.88
C LEU A 73 -8.20 5.90 -8.72
N THR A 74 -7.62 5.92 -7.52
CA THR A 74 -6.37 6.60 -7.19
C THR A 74 -5.39 5.61 -6.57
N ALA A 75 -4.11 5.98 -6.52
CA ALA A 75 -3.19 5.34 -5.59
C ALA A 75 -3.65 5.58 -4.15
N GLY A 76 -3.30 4.66 -3.25
CA GLY A 76 -3.46 4.88 -1.81
C GLY A 76 -2.53 6.00 -1.34
N GLY A 77 -3.01 6.81 -0.40
CA GLY A 77 -2.23 7.93 0.12
C GLY A 77 -1.03 7.48 0.96
N PHE A 78 -0.03 8.35 1.03
CA PHE A 78 1.18 8.21 1.84
C PHE A 78 1.23 9.38 2.82
N ASP A 79 1.16 9.09 4.11
CA ASP A 79 1.40 10.08 5.16
C ASP A 79 2.82 9.91 5.73
N ALA A 80 3.64 10.94 5.61
CA ALA A 80 5.05 10.92 6.00
C ALA A 80 5.34 11.59 7.36
N HIS A 81 4.31 12.02 8.10
CA HIS A 81 4.49 12.72 9.37
C HIS A 81 3.56 12.14 10.45
N ILE A 82 3.77 10.87 10.77
CA ILE A 82 2.94 10.18 11.75
C ILE A 82 3.59 10.12 13.14
N HIS A 83 2.85 10.57 14.14
CA HIS A 83 3.16 10.29 15.53
C HIS A 83 2.43 9.02 15.95
N PHE A 84 3.12 7.93 16.26
CA PHE A 84 2.48 6.67 16.68
C PHE A 84 2.02 6.71 18.15
N ILE A 85 1.02 7.55 18.41
CA ILE A 85 0.46 7.84 19.76
C ILE A 85 -0.49 6.73 20.20
N CYS A 86 -1.37 6.29 19.30
CA CYS A 86 -2.35 5.25 19.56
C CYS A 86 -2.61 4.43 18.29
N PRO A 87 -3.00 3.15 18.40
CA PRO A 87 -3.25 2.30 17.24
C PRO A 87 -4.50 2.71 16.45
N GLN A 88 -5.48 3.37 17.07
CA GLN A 88 -6.75 3.74 16.43
C GLN A 88 -6.56 4.65 15.22
N GLN A 89 -5.51 5.49 15.23
CA GLN A 89 -5.23 6.38 14.09
C GLN A 89 -4.92 5.63 12.80
N ILE A 90 -4.47 4.38 12.88
CA ILE A 90 -4.18 3.54 11.70
C ILE A 90 -5.48 3.22 10.96
N GLU A 91 -6.54 2.90 11.70
CA GLU A 91 -7.87 2.65 11.11
C GLU A 91 -8.42 3.93 10.48
N GLU A 92 -8.31 5.08 11.16
CA GLU A 92 -8.80 6.34 10.60
C GLU A 92 -8.01 6.80 9.36
N ALA A 93 -6.70 6.58 9.35
CA ALA A 93 -5.88 6.79 8.17
C ALA A 93 -6.37 5.92 7.01
N LEU A 94 -6.62 4.62 7.26
CA LEU A 94 -7.11 3.69 6.24
C LEU A 94 -8.49 4.12 5.68
N MET A 95 -9.41 4.54 6.55
CA MET A 95 -10.75 5.00 6.16
C MET A 95 -10.72 6.32 5.38
N SER A 96 -9.64 7.10 5.52
CA SER A 96 -9.41 8.32 4.72
C SER A 96 -8.71 8.05 3.37
N GLY A 97 -8.32 6.81 3.08
CA GLY A 97 -7.62 6.41 1.86
C GLY A 97 -6.10 6.43 1.95
N ILE A 98 -5.52 6.62 3.14
CA ILE A 98 -4.09 6.40 3.37
C ILE A 98 -3.82 4.91 3.48
N THR A 99 -2.78 4.41 2.81
CA THR A 99 -2.39 2.99 2.85
C THR A 99 -0.95 2.80 3.33
N THR A 100 -0.22 3.91 3.49
CA THR A 100 1.17 3.93 3.93
C THR A 100 1.38 5.06 4.93
N MET A 101 1.98 4.73 6.08
CA MET A 101 2.31 5.67 7.14
C MET A 101 3.80 5.59 7.49
N LEU A 102 4.49 6.72 7.50
CA LEU A 102 5.87 6.86 7.94
C LEU A 102 5.93 7.87 9.08
N GLY A 103 6.64 7.51 10.14
CA GLY A 103 6.83 8.38 11.29
C GLY A 103 7.39 7.61 12.47
N GLY A 104 7.11 8.03 13.70
CA GLY A 104 7.72 7.39 14.87
C GLY A 104 6.90 7.54 16.14
N GLY A 105 7.12 6.65 17.10
CA GLY A 105 6.43 6.69 18.38
C GLY A 105 6.49 5.39 19.14
N THR A 106 6.11 5.45 20.41
CA THR A 106 6.05 4.31 21.33
C THR A 106 4.76 4.32 22.14
N GLY A 107 3.66 4.81 21.56
CA GLY A 107 2.41 5.08 22.26
C GLY A 107 2.35 6.49 22.86
N PRO A 108 1.49 6.74 23.87
CA PRO A 108 1.19 8.08 24.36
C PRO A 108 2.26 8.66 25.30
N ALA A 109 3.54 8.37 25.05
CA ALA A 109 4.65 8.95 25.77
C ALA A 109 4.87 10.41 25.34
N HIS A 110 5.27 11.29 26.27
CA HIS A 110 5.55 12.71 25.98
C HIS A 110 6.53 12.90 24.81
N GLY A 111 7.50 12.01 24.64
CA GLY A 111 8.41 12.04 23.50
C GLY A 111 7.69 11.83 22.16
N THR A 112 6.76 10.89 22.09
CA THR A 112 5.94 10.62 20.90
C THR A 112 4.94 11.72 20.63
N LEU A 113 4.35 12.31 21.67
CA LEU A 113 3.46 13.48 21.52
C LEU A 113 4.19 14.67 20.88
N ALA A 114 5.50 14.79 21.08
CA ALA A 114 6.31 15.89 20.57
C ALA A 114 7.05 15.57 19.26
N THR A 115 7.43 14.31 19.03
CA THR A 115 8.35 13.94 17.95
C THR A 115 7.94 12.62 17.30
N THR A 116 8.10 12.53 15.99
CA THR A 116 7.99 11.31 15.20
C THR A 116 9.25 10.46 15.36
N CYS A 117 9.51 9.96 16.56
CA CYS A 117 10.69 9.16 16.85
C CYS A 117 10.33 7.87 17.59
N THR A 118 10.84 6.74 17.09
CA THR A 118 10.90 5.46 17.80
C THR A 118 12.35 5.26 18.29
N PRO A 119 12.68 5.65 19.53
CA PRO A 119 14.07 5.73 19.97
C PRO A 119 14.65 4.37 20.36
N GLY A 120 15.78 4.00 19.77
CA GLY A 120 16.59 2.85 20.15
C GLY A 120 16.06 1.49 19.66
N PRO A 121 16.93 0.48 19.54
CA PRO A 121 16.62 -0.78 18.87
C PRO A 121 15.51 -1.59 19.54
N TRP A 122 15.39 -1.52 20.87
CA TRP A 122 14.37 -2.27 21.60
C TRP A 122 12.95 -1.79 21.26
N HIS A 123 12.73 -0.46 21.26
CA HIS A 123 11.43 0.10 20.92
C HIS A 123 11.08 -0.14 19.46
N MET A 124 12.05 -0.07 18.55
CA MET A 124 11.84 -0.41 17.14
C MET A 124 11.34 -1.84 16.97
N ALA A 125 12.02 -2.82 17.59
CA ALA A 125 11.59 -4.21 17.52
C ALA A 125 10.16 -4.42 18.07
N ARG A 126 9.79 -3.76 19.17
CA ARG A 126 8.43 -3.86 19.74
C ARG A 126 7.38 -3.22 18.83
N MET A 127 7.68 -2.06 18.25
CA MET A 127 6.75 -1.37 17.36
C MET A 127 6.55 -2.16 16.06
N ILE A 128 7.63 -2.68 15.44
CA ILE A 128 7.55 -3.54 14.26
C ILE A 128 6.67 -4.76 14.53
N GLN A 129 6.87 -5.43 15.67
CA GLN A 129 6.02 -6.56 16.08
C GLN A 129 4.55 -6.16 16.27
N SER A 130 4.29 -4.97 16.83
CA SER A 130 2.91 -4.49 17.01
C SER A 130 2.21 -4.20 15.69
N PHE A 131 2.96 -3.88 14.63
CA PHE A 131 2.42 -3.50 13.34
C PHE A 131 1.97 -4.68 12.47
N ASP A 132 2.38 -5.90 12.80
CA ASP A 132 1.97 -7.12 12.10
C ASP A 132 0.44 -7.38 12.16
N ALA A 133 -0.26 -6.66 13.05
CA ALA A 133 -1.72 -6.74 13.19
C ALA A 133 -2.50 -5.87 12.17
N PHE A 134 -1.84 -5.01 11.39
CA PHE A 134 -2.53 -4.03 10.55
C PHE A 134 -2.30 -4.27 9.04
N PRO A 135 -3.34 -4.17 8.21
CA PRO A 135 -3.22 -4.27 6.75
C PRO A 135 -2.74 -2.94 6.13
N MET A 136 -1.58 -2.44 6.57
CA MET A 136 -0.97 -1.21 6.08
C MET A 136 0.54 -1.35 5.91
N ASN A 137 1.11 -0.52 5.04
CA ASN A 137 2.54 -0.31 5.00
C ASN A 137 2.94 0.70 6.10
N ILE A 138 3.88 0.33 6.96
CA ILE A 138 4.32 1.20 8.06
C ILE A 138 5.84 1.30 8.09
N GLY A 139 6.36 2.53 8.08
CA GLY A 139 7.77 2.85 8.27
C GLY A 139 8.02 3.56 9.60
N LEU A 140 9.21 3.32 10.18
CA LEU A 140 9.63 3.91 11.45
C LEU A 140 10.83 4.83 11.30
N SER A 141 10.72 6.06 11.79
CA SER A 141 11.83 7.00 11.95
C SER A 141 12.49 6.84 13.32
N GLY A 142 13.82 6.80 13.31
CA GLY A 142 14.64 6.83 14.52
C GLY A 142 14.81 8.23 15.09
N LYS A 143 15.48 8.32 16.23
CA LYS A 143 15.82 9.59 16.88
C LYS A 143 17.14 10.15 16.32
N GLY A 144 17.06 11.22 15.52
CA GLY A 144 18.23 11.78 14.83
C GLY A 144 19.19 12.62 15.68
N ASN A 145 18.84 12.98 16.93
CA ASN A 145 19.64 13.90 17.74
C ASN A 145 20.83 13.19 18.43
N ALA A 146 21.90 12.93 17.69
CA ALA A 146 23.14 12.39 18.23
C ALA A 146 24.38 13.10 17.65
N SER A 147 25.36 13.43 18.50
CA SER A 147 26.65 14.00 18.06
C SER A 147 27.66 12.95 17.62
N LYS A 148 27.32 11.66 17.72
CA LYS A 148 28.14 10.50 17.35
C LYS A 148 27.28 9.49 16.58
N PRO A 149 27.86 8.75 15.62
CA PRO A 149 27.06 7.93 14.69
C PRO A 149 26.53 6.63 15.31
N ALA A 150 27.19 6.05 16.31
CA ALA A 150 26.85 4.72 16.83
C ALA A 150 25.38 4.55 17.24
N ALA A 151 24.78 5.56 17.88
CA ALA A 151 23.37 5.53 18.27
C ALA A 151 22.41 5.59 17.07
N LEU A 152 22.82 6.24 15.97
CA LEU A 152 22.03 6.29 14.73
C LEU A 152 22.13 4.96 13.99
N GLU A 153 23.35 4.40 13.90
CA GLU A 153 23.62 3.12 13.25
C GLU A 153 22.80 1.98 13.87
N GLU A 154 22.71 1.88 15.20
CA GLU A 154 21.91 0.83 15.85
C GLU A 154 20.41 0.93 15.53
N MET A 155 19.87 2.14 15.36
CA MET A 155 18.46 2.32 14.99
C MET A 155 18.21 1.98 13.52
N VAL A 156 19.11 2.37 12.62
CA VAL A 156 19.04 1.96 11.20
C VAL A 156 19.09 0.44 11.09
N LEU A 157 20.03 -0.22 11.79
CA LEU A 157 20.13 -1.68 11.83
C LEU A 157 18.90 -2.35 12.45
N ALA A 158 18.19 -1.67 13.35
CA ALA A 158 16.95 -2.14 13.96
C ALA A 158 15.70 -1.92 13.09
N GLY A 159 15.84 -1.28 11.92
CA GLY A 159 14.76 -1.12 10.93
C GLY A 159 14.26 0.31 10.72
N ALA A 160 15.03 1.33 11.13
CA ALA A 160 14.66 2.72 10.82
C ALA A 160 14.83 3.00 9.32
N CYS A 161 13.88 3.76 8.75
CA CYS A 161 13.85 4.14 7.34
C CYS A 161 13.58 5.64 7.14
#